data_AF-A0A2N2N4T7-F1
#
_entry.id   AF-A0A2N2N4T7-F1
#
_cell.length_a   1.000
_cell.length_b   1.000
_cell.length_c   1.000
_cell.angle_alpha   90.00
_cell.angle_beta   90.00
_cell.angle_gamma   90.00
#
_symmetry.space_group_name_H-M   'P 1'
#
loop_
_entity.id
_entity.type
_entity.pdbx_description
1 polymer ?
#
loop_
_entity_poly.entity_id
_entity_poly.type
_entity_poly.pdbx_seq_one_letter_code
_entity_poly.pdbx_strand_id
1 'polypeptide(L)'
;MVEGKITLMANPSLTCIYCGAINPEGTNRCKACGAPIEIPVVPPVTVTTINTPPRNITPPITSQRADTTPEQIRDALDAAPLNDQLKEGLKAAGLGVGALGVGTFFARTASEAAAIAFSSFMVGYLSGMNNNGLIALAGGLVIGLMVGLAVKRPIGALLSAPLGTLLGFLAGKLLQPSLPALPLPALLALIGGALFAILGSRRTSSNIVAKWYGRFRPFLGMVGGFMFAMLGYIIGK
;
A
#
# COMPACT_ATOMS: atom_id res chain seq x y z
N MET A 1 34.06 -47.29 -3.87
CA MET A 1 33.09 -46.64 -2.95
C MET A 1 32.86 -45.24 -3.48
N VAL A 2 31.66 -44.94 -3.99
CA VAL A 2 31.33 -43.65 -4.59
C VAL A 2 30.61 -42.82 -3.54
N GLU A 3 31.28 -41.80 -3.02
CA GLU A 3 30.72 -40.84 -2.07
C GLU A 3 29.81 -39.87 -2.82
N GLY A 4 28.50 -40.13 -2.76
CA GLY A 4 27.47 -39.25 -3.33
C GLY A 4 27.28 -38.02 -2.45
N LYS A 5 27.86 -36.88 -2.85
CA LYS A 5 27.60 -35.57 -2.25
C LYS A 5 26.20 -35.10 -2.64
N ILE A 6 25.20 -35.42 -1.81
CA ILE A 6 23.84 -34.88 -1.95
C ILE A 6 23.88 -33.43 -1.46
N THR A 7 24.03 -32.50 -2.40
CA THR A 7 23.85 -31.07 -2.13
C THR A 7 22.35 -30.80 -2.09
N LEU A 8 21.72 -30.96 -0.92
CA LEU A 8 20.40 -30.42 -0.66
C LEU A 8 20.49 -28.89 -0.78
N MET A 9 20.19 -28.35 -1.95
CA MET A 9 19.87 -26.93 -2.11
C MET A 9 18.53 -26.67 -1.43
N ALA A 10 18.55 -26.61 -0.09
CA ALA A 10 17.54 -25.83 0.60
C ALA A 10 17.67 -24.41 0.02
N ASN A 11 16.61 -23.89 -0.56
CA ASN A 11 16.46 -22.46 -0.80
C ASN A 11 15.65 -21.92 0.39
N PRO A 12 16.27 -21.46 1.50
CA PRO A 12 15.51 -20.80 2.54
C PRO A 12 14.91 -19.52 1.98
N SER A 13 13.63 -19.54 1.67
CA SER A 13 12.95 -18.34 1.20
C SER A 13 12.73 -17.38 2.38
N LEU A 14 13.17 -16.12 2.29
CA LEU A 14 13.02 -15.11 3.33
C LEU A 14 11.66 -14.41 3.22
N THR A 15 10.81 -14.61 4.22
CA THR A 15 9.55 -13.88 4.34
C THR A 15 9.82 -12.48 4.88
N CYS A 16 9.38 -11.46 4.16
CA CYS A 16 9.55 -10.10 4.65
C CYS A 16 8.51 -9.77 5.73
N ILE A 17 9.01 -9.36 6.89
CA ILE A 17 8.22 -9.00 8.07
C ILE A 17 7.22 -7.84 7.83
N TYR A 18 7.47 -6.98 6.84
CA TYR A 18 6.63 -5.82 6.56
C TYR A 18 5.49 -6.09 5.56
N CYS A 19 5.68 -7.06 4.66
CA CYS A 19 4.79 -7.27 3.51
C CYS A 19 4.28 -8.71 3.40
N GLY A 20 4.80 -9.64 4.20
CA GLY A 20 4.52 -11.08 4.12
C GLY A 20 4.98 -11.74 2.82
N ALA A 21 5.63 -11.00 1.91
CA ALA A 21 6.08 -11.55 0.65
C ALA A 21 7.30 -12.44 0.85
N ILE A 22 7.32 -13.54 0.12
CA ILE A 22 8.45 -14.46 0.06
C ILE A 22 9.49 -13.90 -0.91
N ASN A 23 10.72 -13.75 -0.45
CA ASN A 23 11.83 -13.22 -1.22
C ASN A 23 12.96 -14.26 -1.31
N PRO A 24 13.72 -14.29 -2.42
CA PRO A 24 14.88 -15.16 -2.52
C PRO A 24 16.01 -14.70 -1.59
N GLU A 25 16.91 -15.63 -1.27
CA GLU A 25 18.10 -15.35 -0.45
C GLU A 25 19.00 -14.26 -1.04
N GLY A 26 19.68 -13.55 -0.15
CA GLY A 26 20.58 -12.45 -0.52
C GLY A 26 19.87 -11.17 -0.97
N THR A 27 18.53 -11.07 -0.84
CA THR A 27 17.83 -9.82 -1.11
C THR A 27 17.81 -8.90 0.11
N ASN A 28 18.40 -7.72 -0.03
CA ASN A 28 18.47 -6.73 1.06
C ASN A 28 17.15 -5.95 1.24
N ARG A 29 16.19 -6.11 0.32
CA ARG A 29 14.88 -5.43 0.33
C ARG A 29 13.76 -6.33 -0.21
N CYS A 30 12.56 -6.26 0.40
CA CYS A 30 11.34 -6.95 -0.03
C CYS A 30 10.96 -6.52 -1.44
N LYS A 31 10.78 -7.49 -2.34
CA LYS A 31 10.36 -7.27 -3.72
C LYS A 31 8.95 -6.71 -3.84
N ALA A 32 8.08 -6.99 -2.86
CA ALA A 32 6.68 -6.54 -2.88
C ALA A 32 6.47 -5.13 -2.29
N CYS A 33 7.19 -4.76 -1.23
CA CYS A 33 7.00 -3.48 -0.54
C CYS A 33 8.25 -2.59 -0.48
N GLY A 34 9.43 -3.11 -0.82
CA GLY A 34 10.72 -2.43 -0.77
C GLY A 34 11.22 -2.10 0.64
N ALA A 35 10.70 -2.75 1.68
CA ALA A 35 11.23 -2.64 3.04
C ALA A 35 12.52 -3.46 3.17
N PRO A 36 13.46 -3.09 4.07
CA PRO A 36 14.67 -3.87 4.28
C PRO A 36 14.35 -5.30 4.71
N ILE A 37 15.17 -6.26 4.27
CA ILE A 37 15.12 -7.64 4.78
C ILE A 37 16.34 -7.82 5.66
N GLU A 38 16.08 -8.09 6.94
CA GLU A 38 17.12 -8.49 7.88
C GLU A 38 17.46 -9.95 7.59
N ILE A 39 18.70 -10.18 7.16
CA ILE A 39 19.23 -11.53 6.99
C ILE A 39 19.59 -12.02 8.39
N PRO A 40 19.04 -13.14 8.88
CA PRO A 40 19.48 -13.72 10.14
C PRO A 40 20.95 -14.13 9.99
N VAL A 41 21.85 -13.37 10.62
CA VAL A 41 23.25 -13.75 10.73
C VAL A 41 23.31 -14.90 11.72
N VAL A 42 23.21 -16.13 11.22
CA VAL A 42 23.54 -17.31 12.02
C VAL A 42 25.06 -17.36 12.19
N PRO A 43 25.61 -17.17 13.40
CA PRO A 43 27.02 -17.39 13.63
C PRO A 43 27.34 -18.87 13.34
N PRO A 44 28.53 -19.19 12.80
CA PRO A 44 28.90 -20.57 12.53
C PRO A 44 28.91 -21.38 13.83
N VAL A 45 28.00 -22.35 13.93
CA VAL A 45 27.95 -23.28 15.06
C VAL A 45 29.11 -24.26 14.91
N THR A 46 30.24 -23.96 15.54
CA THR A 46 31.30 -24.95 15.77
C THR A 46 30.87 -25.88 16.89
N VAL A 47 30.48 -27.11 16.54
CA VAL A 47 30.19 -28.16 17.51
C VAL A 47 31.51 -28.80 17.94
N THR A 48 32.07 -28.37 19.06
CA THR A 48 33.07 -29.16 19.80
C THR A 48 32.33 -30.15 20.69
N THR A 49 32.31 -31.42 20.31
CA THR A 49 31.76 -32.49 21.15
C THR A 49 32.66 -32.71 22.36
N ILE A 50 32.30 -32.12 23.50
CA ILE A 50 32.91 -32.41 24.80
C ILE A 50 31.95 -33.37 25.53
N ASN A 51 32.39 -34.61 25.76
CA ASN A 51 31.70 -35.56 26.64
C ASN A 51 31.66 -35.01 28.07
N THR A 52 30.56 -34.32 28.42
CA THR A 52 30.31 -33.83 29.78
C THR A 52 28.96 -34.38 30.23
N PRO A 53 28.84 -34.98 31.43
CA PRO A 53 27.58 -35.53 31.92
C PRO A 53 26.50 -34.43 32.04
N PRO A 54 25.20 -34.81 31.97
CA PRO A 54 24.10 -33.87 31.78
C PRO A 54 23.98 -32.92 32.98
N ARG A 55 24.43 -31.67 32.79
CA ARG A 55 24.00 -30.56 33.63
C ARG A 55 22.64 -30.08 33.11
N ASN A 56 21.69 -29.95 34.04
CA ASN A 56 20.44 -29.26 33.80
C ASN A 56 20.77 -27.76 33.60
N ILE A 57 20.91 -27.34 32.34
CA ILE A 57 21.17 -25.95 31.99
C ILE A 57 19.83 -25.36 31.56
N THR A 58 19.22 -24.61 32.47
CA THR A 58 18.14 -23.66 32.14
C THR A 58 18.66 -22.73 31.04
N PRO A 59 17.98 -22.59 29.89
CA PRO A 59 18.46 -21.75 28.81
C PRO A 59 18.57 -20.29 29.25
N PRO A 60 19.62 -19.56 28.84
CA PRO A 60 19.71 -18.13 29.09
C PRO A 60 18.56 -17.43 28.36
N ILE A 61 17.88 -16.57 29.09
CA ILE A 61 16.82 -15.68 28.61
C ILE A 61 17.46 -14.84 27.50
N THR A 62 17.22 -15.25 26.25
CA THR A 62 17.43 -14.38 25.11
C THR A 62 16.55 -13.17 25.37
N SER A 63 17.10 -11.96 25.25
CA SER A 63 16.32 -10.74 25.16
C SER A 63 15.57 -10.74 23.82
N GLN A 64 14.62 -11.66 23.70
CA GLN A 64 13.53 -11.66 22.75
C GLN A 64 12.74 -10.39 23.06
N ARG A 65 12.95 -9.35 22.25
CA ARG A 65 12.13 -8.14 22.34
C ARG A 65 10.69 -8.60 22.10
N ALA A 66 9.86 -8.40 23.12
CA ALA A 66 8.48 -8.84 23.23
C ALA A 66 7.88 -9.24 21.88
N ASP A 67 7.73 -10.55 21.67
CA ASP A 67 6.68 -11.06 20.82
C ASP A 67 5.42 -10.33 21.29
N THR A 68 5.00 -9.33 20.53
CA THR A 68 3.74 -8.65 20.81
C THR A 68 2.68 -9.66 20.44
N THR A 69 2.36 -10.50 21.42
CA THR A 69 1.26 -11.42 21.33
C THR A 69 0.02 -10.59 20.96
N PRO A 70 -0.98 -11.19 20.29
CA PRO A 70 -2.19 -10.47 19.92
C PRO A 70 -2.82 -9.69 21.09
N GLU A 71 -2.59 -10.13 22.34
CA GLU A 71 -2.99 -9.40 23.55
C GLU A 71 -2.21 -8.09 23.78
N GLN A 72 -0.88 -8.07 23.59
CA GLN A 72 -0.06 -6.86 23.78
C GLN A 72 -0.34 -5.76 22.75
N ILE A 73 -0.69 -6.14 21.52
CA ILE A 73 -1.13 -5.18 20.49
C ILE A 73 -2.50 -4.59 20.88
N ARG A 74 -3.37 -5.41 21.47
CA ARG A 74 -4.70 -5.01 21.93
C ARG A 74 -4.62 -4.05 23.11
N ASP A 75 -3.73 -4.30 24.06
CA ASP A 75 -3.43 -3.41 25.19
C ASP A 75 -2.81 -2.08 24.75
N ALA A 76 -1.89 -2.10 23.77
CA ALA A 76 -1.30 -0.88 23.22
C ALA A 76 -2.32 -0.04 22.44
N LEU A 77 -3.26 -0.68 21.74
CA LEU A 77 -4.37 0.00 21.08
C LEU A 77 -5.40 0.52 22.10
N ASP A 78 -5.56 -0.15 23.24
CA ASP A 78 -6.42 0.30 24.33
C ASP A 78 -5.86 1.51 25.08
N ALA A 79 -4.55 1.64 25.15
CA ALA A 79 -3.87 2.79 25.73
C ALA A 79 -3.83 4.04 24.83
N ALA A 80 -4.22 3.94 23.55
CA ALA A 80 -4.19 5.07 22.62
C ALA A 80 -5.40 6.01 22.82
N PRO A 81 -5.19 7.34 22.87
CA PRO A 81 -6.26 8.33 23.03
C PRO A 81 -6.98 8.58 21.69
N LEU A 82 -7.65 7.55 21.15
CA LEU A 82 -8.54 7.67 19.99
C LEU A 82 -10.00 7.62 20.46
N ASN A 83 -10.91 8.25 19.69
CA ASN A 83 -12.34 8.11 19.94
C ASN A 83 -12.75 6.63 19.84
N ASP A 84 -13.72 6.21 20.66
CA ASP A 84 -14.09 4.80 20.81
C ASP A 84 -14.60 4.16 19.50
N GLN A 85 -15.23 4.95 18.62
CA GLN A 85 -15.72 4.52 17.31
C GLN A 85 -14.60 4.21 16.31
N LEU A 86 -13.56 5.06 16.27
CA LEU A 86 -12.34 4.84 15.48
C LEU A 86 -11.52 3.69 16.05
N LYS A 87 -11.51 3.56 17.38
CA LYS A 87 -10.78 2.52 18.10
C LYS A 87 -11.40 1.14 17.85
N GLU A 88 -12.73 1.03 17.88
CA GLU A 88 -13.44 -0.19 17.50
C GLU A 88 -13.27 -0.51 16.00
N GLY A 89 -13.36 0.49 15.13
CA GLY A 89 -13.10 0.30 13.70
C GLY A 89 -11.67 -0.17 13.41
N LEU A 90 -10.68 0.37 14.12
CA LEU A 90 -9.27 0.02 13.98
C LEU A 90 -8.94 -1.33 14.64
N LYS A 91 -9.62 -1.70 15.73
CA LYS A 91 -9.52 -3.05 16.34
C LYS A 91 -10.14 -4.11 15.45
N ALA A 92 -11.33 -3.87 14.91
CA ALA A 92 -12.00 -4.79 13.99
C ALA A 92 -11.21 -4.96 12.69
N ALA A 93 -10.69 -3.87 12.15
CA ALA A 93 -9.79 -3.91 11.00
C ALA A 93 -8.44 -4.56 11.34
N GLY A 94 -7.84 -4.25 12.49
CA GLY A 94 -6.52 -4.74 12.92
C GLY A 94 -6.49 -6.24 13.19
N LEU A 95 -7.52 -6.79 13.86
CA LEU A 95 -7.66 -8.23 14.12
C LEU A 95 -7.95 -9.03 12.85
N GLY A 96 -8.70 -8.48 11.88
CA GLY A 96 -8.95 -9.12 10.59
C GLY A 96 -7.76 -9.04 9.61
N VAL A 97 -6.85 -8.08 9.80
CA VAL A 97 -5.75 -7.77 8.87
C VAL A 97 -4.42 -8.41 9.29
N GLY A 98 -4.22 -8.70 10.58
CA GLY A 98 -2.93 -9.16 11.12
C GLY A 98 -2.63 -10.66 10.98
N ALA A 99 -3.63 -11.55 10.93
CA ALA A 99 -3.41 -12.99 11.09
C ALA A 99 -2.93 -13.72 9.82
N LEU A 100 -3.14 -13.15 8.64
CA LEU A 100 -2.75 -13.73 7.35
C LEU A 100 -2.37 -12.57 6.44
N GLY A 101 -1.17 -12.53 5.85
CA GLY A 101 -0.65 -11.42 5.03
C GLY A 101 -1.54 -10.91 3.88
N VAL A 102 -2.70 -11.53 3.66
CA VAL A 102 -3.85 -11.10 2.86
C VAL A 102 -4.43 -9.74 3.30
N GLY A 103 -4.40 -9.41 4.60
CA GLY A 103 -4.98 -8.16 5.10
C GLY A 103 -4.39 -6.89 4.49
N THR A 104 -3.09 -6.93 4.15
CA THR A 104 -2.39 -5.79 3.53
C THR A 104 -2.82 -5.57 2.07
N PHE A 105 -3.27 -6.61 1.36
CA PHE A 105 -3.80 -6.50 -0.01
C PHE A 105 -5.18 -5.83 -0.02
N PHE A 106 -6.04 -6.21 0.92
CA PHE A 106 -7.35 -5.58 1.08
C PHE A 106 -7.24 -4.13 1.52
N ALA A 107 -6.44 -3.84 2.55
CA ALA A 107 -6.21 -2.47 3.01
C ALA A 107 -5.67 -1.58 1.88
N ARG A 108 -4.78 -2.12 1.04
CA ARG A 108 -4.26 -1.40 -0.12
C ARG A 108 -5.33 -1.16 -1.19
N THR A 109 -6.08 -2.18 -1.56
CA THR A 109 -7.12 -2.06 -2.60
C THR A 109 -8.21 -1.09 -2.15
N ALA A 110 -8.62 -1.16 -0.88
CA ALA A 110 -9.53 -0.21 -0.26
C ALA A 110 -8.96 1.21 -0.27
N SER A 111 -7.68 1.40 0.06
CA SER A 111 -7.04 2.72 0.03
C SER A 111 -6.98 3.34 -1.37
N GLU A 112 -6.72 2.53 -2.39
CA GLU A 112 -6.72 2.98 -3.78
C GLU A 112 -8.13 3.29 -4.27
N ALA A 113 -9.11 2.46 -3.93
CA ALA A 113 -10.52 2.72 -4.26
C ALA A 113 -11.02 4.01 -3.61
N ALA A 114 -10.71 4.25 -2.33
CA ALA A 114 -11.08 5.48 -1.64
C ALA A 114 -10.40 6.72 -2.24
N ALA A 115 -9.10 6.62 -2.57
CA ALA A 115 -8.38 7.70 -3.24
C ALA A 115 -8.95 8.01 -4.62
N ILE A 116 -9.25 6.98 -5.42
CA ILE A 116 -9.88 7.13 -6.74
C ILE A 116 -11.26 7.77 -6.58
N ALA A 117 -12.09 7.25 -5.67
CA ALA A 117 -13.44 7.76 -5.44
C ALA A 117 -13.41 9.24 -5.11
N PHE A 118 -12.62 9.66 -4.12
CA PHE A 118 -12.53 11.07 -3.72
C PHE A 118 -12.01 11.96 -4.84
N SER A 119 -10.86 11.62 -5.44
CA SER A 119 -10.21 12.47 -6.44
C SER A 119 -10.99 12.57 -7.74
N SER A 120 -11.55 11.46 -8.23
CA SER A 120 -12.36 11.45 -9.46
C SER A 120 -13.72 12.11 -9.26
N PHE A 121 -14.37 11.89 -8.11
CA PHE A 121 -15.61 12.58 -7.74
C PHE A 121 -15.40 14.09 -7.69
N MET A 122 -14.35 14.56 -7.02
CA MET A 122 -14.04 15.97 -6.90
C MET A 122 -13.81 16.62 -8.27
N VAL A 123 -13.02 15.99 -9.14
CA VAL A 123 -12.80 16.49 -10.51
C VAL A 123 -14.10 16.49 -11.30
N GLY A 124 -14.91 15.43 -11.19
CA GLY A 124 -16.23 15.35 -11.81
C GLY A 124 -17.16 16.48 -11.36
N TYR A 125 -17.26 16.73 -10.06
CA TYR A 125 -18.05 17.80 -9.46
C TYR A 125 -17.63 19.19 -9.97
N LEU A 126 -16.33 19.48 -9.95
CA LEU A 126 -15.79 20.75 -10.46
C LEU A 126 -16.02 20.94 -11.97
N SER A 127 -15.98 19.85 -12.73
CA SER A 127 -16.33 19.86 -14.16
C SER A 127 -17.83 20.04 -14.40
N GLY A 128 -18.68 19.48 -13.54
CA GLY A 128 -20.14 19.65 -13.55
C GLY A 128 -20.54 21.12 -13.41
N MET A 129 -19.92 21.83 -12.46
CA MET A 129 -20.17 23.26 -12.24
C MET A 129 -19.87 24.13 -13.48
N ASN A 130 -19.02 23.64 -14.39
CA ASN A 130 -18.63 24.32 -15.62
C ASN A 130 -19.24 23.67 -16.88
N ASN A 131 -20.20 22.76 -16.72
CA ASN A 131 -20.84 21.97 -17.79
C ASN A 131 -19.86 21.22 -18.71
N ASN A 132 -18.63 20.93 -18.26
CA ASN A 132 -17.61 20.32 -19.08
C ASN A 132 -17.49 18.81 -18.79
N GLY A 133 -18.43 18.03 -19.32
CA GLY A 133 -18.48 16.58 -19.11
C GLY A 133 -17.25 15.83 -19.62
N LEU A 134 -16.58 16.35 -20.65
CA LEU A 134 -15.41 15.70 -21.24
C LEU A 134 -14.21 15.69 -20.26
N ILE A 135 -14.00 16.78 -19.52
CA ILE A 135 -12.98 16.84 -18.47
C ILE A 135 -13.35 15.93 -17.29
N ALA A 136 -14.64 15.82 -16.94
CA ALA A 136 -15.07 14.91 -15.89
C ALA A 136 -14.71 13.46 -16.24
N LEU A 137 -15.13 12.99 -17.41
CA LEU A 137 -14.91 11.60 -17.84
C LEU A 137 -13.42 11.30 -18.07
N ALA A 138 -12.70 12.18 -18.76
CA ALA A 138 -11.26 12.03 -18.98
C ALA A 138 -10.49 12.09 -17.65
N GLY A 139 -10.86 12.98 -16.74
CA GLY A 139 -10.24 13.11 -15.43
C GLY A 139 -10.43 11.88 -14.56
N GLY A 140 -11.65 11.34 -14.51
CA GLY A 140 -11.94 10.10 -13.81
C GLY A 140 -11.11 8.93 -14.33
N LEU A 141 -11.05 8.75 -15.65
CA LEU A 141 -10.25 7.70 -16.29
C LEU A 141 -8.75 7.86 -16.00
N VAL A 142 -8.21 9.07 -16.16
CA VAL A 142 -6.78 9.35 -15.96
C VAL A 142 -6.39 9.14 -14.50
N ILE A 143 -7.15 9.67 -13.54
CA ILE A 143 -6.85 9.47 -12.11
C ILE A 143 -6.96 7.99 -11.74
N GLY A 144 -8.02 7.32 -12.19
CA GLY A 144 -8.21 5.89 -11.99
C GLY A 144 -7.06 5.04 -12.52
N LEU A 145 -6.61 5.34 -13.75
CA LEU A 145 -5.44 4.72 -14.37
C LEU A 145 -4.17 4.99 -13.55
N MET A 146 -3.89 6.24 -13.21
CA MET A 146 -2.65 6.63 -12.52
C MET A 146 -2.55 6.03 -11.12
N VAL A 147 -3.65 6.01 -10.36
CA VAL A 147 -3.68 5.35 -9.05
C VAL A 147 -3.56 3.83 -9.20
N GLY A 148 -4.26 3.23 -10.18
CA GLY A 148 -4.20 1.78 -10.43
C GLY A 148 -2.84 1.28 -10.92
N LEU A 149 -2.04 2.14 -11.57
CA LEU A 149 -0.67 1.84 -11.98
C LEU A 149 0.34 2.05 -10.84
N ALA A 150 0.06 2.95 -9.91
CA ALA A 150 1.00 3.34 -8.88
C ALA A 150 1.13 2.28 -7.76
N VAL A 151 2.35 1.80 -7.56
CA VAL A 151 2.63 0.84 -6.48
C VAL A 151 3.18 1.55 -5.25
N LYS A 152 2.31 1.77 -4.26
CA LYS A 152 2.64 2.47 -3.00
C LYS A 152 2.17 1.71 -1.76
N ARG A 153 2.64 2.16 -0.59
CA ARG A 153 2.10 1.75 0.72
C ARG A 153 0.66 2.26 0.87
N PRO A 154 -0.26 1.57 1.57
CA PRO A 154 -1.67 1.94 1.66
C PRO A 154 -1.92 3.40 2.06
N ILE A 155 -1.23 3.89 3.09
CA ILE A 155 -1.33 5.29 3.53
C ILE A 155 -0.90 6.27 2.42
N GLY A 156 0.16 5.93 1.68
CA GLY A 156 0.63 6.73 0.56
C GLY A 156 -0.33 6.72 -0.63
N ALA A 157 -0.99 5.60 -0.90
CA ALA A 157 -2.03 5.53 -1.92
C ALA A 157 -3.26 6.37 -1.53
N LEU A 158 -3.71 6.23 -0.28
CA LEU A 158 -4.88 6.93 0.26
C LEU A 158 -4.76 8.45 0.17
N LEU A 159 -3.59 9.01 0.52
CA LEU A 159 -3.44 10.45 0.66
C LEU A 159 -2.89 11.13 -0.59
N SER A 160 -2.11 10.43 -1.43
CA SER A 160 -1.38 11.10 -2.51
C SER A 160 -2.29 11.73 -3.56
N ALA A 161 -3.21 10.96 -4.17
CA ALA A 161 -4.11 11.51 -5.19
C ALA A 161 -5.07 12.58 -4.61
N PRO A 162 -5.72 12.38 -3.44
CA PRO A 162 -6.57 13.40 -2.82
C PRO A 162 -5.87 14.73 -2.55
N LEU A 163 -4.67 14.67 -1.97
CA LEU A 163 -3.87 15.87 -1.70
C LEU A 163 -3.48 16.56 -3.01
N GLY A 164 -3.06 15.80 -4.02
CA GLY A 164 -2.76 16.34 -5.34
C GLY A 164 -3.97 17.04 -5.98
N THR A 165 -5.16 16.43 -5.91
CA THR A 165 -6.40 17.04 -6.42
C THR A 165 -6.76 18.32 -5.69
N LEU A 166 -6.61 18.36 -4.36
CA LEU A 166 -6.91 19.55 -3.54
C LEU A 166 -5.93 20.69 -3.83
N LEU A 167 -4.63 20.40 -3.87
CA LEU A 167 -3.60 21.40 -4.20
C LEU A 167 -3.78 21.93 -5.63
N GLY A 168 -4.09 21.05 -6.58
CA GLY A 168 -4.41 21.42 -7.95
C GLY A 168 -5.64 22.33 -8.05
N PHE A 169 -6.71 22.00 -7.32
CA PHE A 169 -7.90 22.85 -7.24
C PHE A 169 -7.58 24.25 -6.69
N LEU A 170 -6.84 24.33 -5.58
CA LEU A 170 -6.44 25.60 -4.96
C LEU A 170 -5.59 26.45 -5.91
N ALA A 171 -4.61 25.83 -6.58
CA ALA A 171 -3.82 26.50 -7.60
C ALA A 171 -4.70 26.99 -8.76
N GLY A 172 -5.63 26.17 -9.23
CA GLY A 172 -6.55 26.58 -10.30
C GLY A 172 -7.48 27.71 -9.92
N LYS A 173 -7.92 27.79 -8.67
CA LYS A 173 -8.69 28.95 -8.17
C LYS A 173 -7.84 30.22 -8.13
N LEU A 174 -6.57 30.11 -7.73
CA LEU A 174 -5.66 31.26 -7.70
C LEU A 174 -5.32 31.77 -9.11
N LEU A 175 -5.21 30.87 -10.09
CA LEU A 175 -4.89 31.21 -11.48
C LEU A 175 -6.12 31.54 -12.34
N GLN A 176 -7.35 31.23 -11.89
CA GLN A 176 -8.58 31.48 -12.66
C GLN A 176 -8.73 32.93 -13.14
N PRO A 177 -8.38 33.97 -12.36
CA PRO A 177 -8.49 35.36 -12.82
C PRO A 177 -7.66 35.67 -14.07
N SER A 178 -6.56 34.94 -14.28
CA SER A 178 -5.66 35.15 -15.42
C SER A 178 -6.15 34.50 -16.72
N LEU A 179 -6.98 33.46 -16.65
CA LEU A 179 -7.45 32.70 -17.82
C LEU A 179 -8.93 32.28 -17.65
N PRO A 180 -9.88 33.22 -17.79
CA PRO A 180 -11.30 32.97 -17.51
C PRO A 180 -11.96 32.01 -18.51
N ALA A 181 -11.38 31.83 -19.70
CA ALA A 181 -11.93 30.97 -20.76
C ALA A 181 -11.80 29.46 -20.47
N LEU A 182 -10.92 29.06 -19.54
CA LEU A 182 -10.65 27.66 -19.23
C LEU A 182 -11.15 27.31 -17.82
N PRO A 183 -11.67 26.08 -17.61
CA PRO A 183 -12.03 25.59 -16.28
C PRO A 183 -10.76 25.14 -15.53
N LEU A 184 -9.89 26.10 -15.20
CA LEU A 184 -8.58 25.84 -14.57
C LEU A 184 -8.68 25.03 -13.27
N PRO A 185 -9.66 25.26 -12.35
CA PRO A 185 -9.80 24.45 -11.14
C PRO A 185 -9.94 22.96 -11.42
N ALA A 186 -10.73 22.57 -12.43
CA ALA A 186 -10.93 21.16 -12.78
C ALA A 186 -9.69 20.57 -13.46
N LEU A 187 -9.08 21.32 -14.38
CA LEU A 187 -7.86 20.91 -15.09
C LEU A 187 -6.67 20.73 -14.14
N LEU A 188 -6.42 21.71 -13.28
CA LEU A 188 -5.31 21.64 -12.33
C LEU A 188 -5.58 20.62 -11.22
N ALA A 189 -6.82 20.43 -10.78
CA ALA A 189 -7.17 19.32 -9.88
C ALA A 189 -6.85 17.97 -10.53
N LEU A 190 -7.24 17.75 -11.79
CA LEU A 190 -6.91 16.55 -12.56
C LEU A 190 -5.39 16.34 -12.64
N ILE A 191 -4.65 17.36 -13.07
CA ILE A 191 -3.20 17.29 -13.23
C ILE A 191 -2.52 17.01 -11.88
N GLY A 192 -2.90 17.75 -10.83
CA GLY A 192 -2.36 17.57 -9.48
C GLY A 192 -2.64 16.16 -8.94
N GLY A 193 -3.87 15.68 -9.09
CA GLY A 193 -4.28 14.32 -8.71
C GLY A 193 -3.47 13.24 -9.43
N ALA A 194 -3.32 13.37 -10.76
CA ALA A 194 -2.57 12.43 -11.58
C ALA A 194 -1.07 12.41 -11.22
N LEU A 195 -0.44 13.59 -11.07
CA LEU A 195 0.98 13.68 -10.73
C LEU A 195 1.28 13.10 -9.34
N PHE A 196 0.49 13.48 -8.34
CA PHE A 196 0.67 12.96 -6.99
C PHE A 196 0.30 11.47 -6.91
N ALA A 197 -0.65 10.98 -7.70
CA ALA A 197 -0.95 9.55 -7.79
C ALA A 197 0.29 8.74 -8.19
N ILE A 198 1.19 9.27 -9.02
CA ILE A 198 2.44 8.58 -9.42
C ILE A 198 3.58 8.81 -8.40
N LEU A 199 3.58 9.94 -7.70
CA LEU A 199 4.68 10.35 -6.82
C LEU A 199 4.97 9.32 -5.71
N GLY A 200 6.18 8.76 -5.69
CA GLY A 200 6.55 7.72 -4.72
C GLY A 200 6.11 6.31 -5.09
N SER A 201 5.65 6.08 -6.34
CA SER A 201 5.46 4.72 -6.87
C SER A 201 6.79 3.97 -6.96
N ARG A 202 6.77 2.67 -6.64
CA ARG A 202 7.93 1.78 -6.74
C ARG A 202 7.75 0.86 -7.94
N ARG A 203 8.85 0.45 -8.60
CA ARG A 203 8.78 -0.56 -9.67
C ARG A 203 8.44 -1.92 -9.05
N THR A 204 7.33 -2.51 -9.48
CA THR A 204 6.94 -3.89 -9.10
C THR A 204 7.85 -4.90 -9.80
N SER A 205 8.40 -5.85 -9.04
CA SER A 205 9.12 -7.01 -9.56
C SER A 205 8.51 -8.32 -9.02
N SER A 206 7.65 -8.90 -9.87
CA SER A 206 7.20 -10.31 -10.04
C SER A 206 6.79 -11.23 -8.86
N ASN A 207 5.55 -11.75 -8.98
CA ASN A 207 5.16 -13.18 -8.85
C ASN A 207 4.00 -13.45 -9.84
N ILE A 208 3.81 -14.68 -10.34
CA ILE A 208 2.88 -15.01 -11.47
C ILE A 208 1.41 -14.72 -11.14
N VAL A 209 0.94 -15.04 -9.93
CA VAL A 209 -0.44 -14.72 -9.50
C VAL A 209 -0.64 -13.21 -9.31
N ALA A 210 0.40 -12.51 -8.83
CA ALA A 210 0.42 -11.05 -8.77
C ALA A 210 0.50 -10.39 -10.16
N LYS A 211 0.95 -11.09 -11.21
CA LYS A 211 0.97 -10.55 -12.58
C LYS A 211 -0.44 -10.40 -13.16
N TRP A 212 -1.32 -11.39 -12.95
CA TRP A 212 -2.67 -11.34 -13.51
C TRP A 212 -3.48 -10.23 -12.84
N TYR A 213 -3.54 -10.23 -11.51
CA TYR A 213 -4.20 -9.16 -10.75
C TYR A 213 -3.58 -7.78 -11.01
N GLY A 214 -2.25 -7.69 -11.09
CA GLY A 214 -1.55 -6.44 -11.43
C GLY A 214 -1.93 -5.88 -12.81
N ARG A 215 -2.38 -6.71 -13.74
CA ARG A 215 -2.84 -6.29 -15.07
C ARG A 215 -4.29 -5.80 -15.08
N PHE A 216 -5.15 -6.36 -14.24
CA PHE A 216 -6.55 -5.91 -14.09
C PHE A 216 -6.71 -4.67 -13.21
N ARG A 217 -5.78 -4.44 -12.29
CA ARG A 217 -5.80 -3.29 -11.38
C ARG A 217 -5.95 -1.92 -12.05
N PRO A 218 -5.18 -1.55 -13.09
CA PRO A 218 -5.38 -0.26 -13.76
C PRO A 218 -6.74 -0.17 -14.45
N PHE A 219 -7.28 -1.30 -14.93
CA PHE A 219 -8.62 -1.34 -15.52
C PHE A 219 -9.73 -1.11 -14.47
N LEU A 220 -9.65 -1.79 -13.33
CA LEU A 220 -10.54 -1.55 -12.19
C LEU A 220 -10.46 -0.09 -11.72
N GLY A 221 -9.24 0.47 -11.71
CA GLY A 221 -9.02 1.88 -11.39
C GLY A 221 -9.73 2.80 -12.37
N MET A 222 -9.58 2.58 -13.68
CA MET A 222 -10.27 3.34 -14.73
C MET A 222 -11.80 3.25 -14.60
N VAL A 223 -12.36 2.06 -14.41
CA VAL A 223 -13.81 1.85 -14.27
C VAL A 223 -14.34 2.56 -13.03
N GLY A 224 -13.67 2.40 -11.89
CA GLY A 224 -14.02 3.10 -10.65
C GLY A 224 -13.93 4.61 -10.81
N GLY A 225 -12.84 5.11 -11.36
CA GLY A 225 -12.64 6.54 -11.60
C GLY A 225 -13.66 7.14 -12.55
N PHE A 226 -14.04 6.42 -13.60
CA PHE A 226 -15.10 6.82 -14.52
C PHE A 226 -16.46 6.93 -13.79
N MET A 227 -16.85 5.91 -13.02
CA MET A 227 -18.12 5.88 -12.30
C MET A 227 -18.23 7.03 -11.28
N PHE A 228 -17.20 7.23 -10.45
CA PHE A 228 -17.21 8.30 -9.45
C PHE A 228 -17.11 9.70 -10.08
N ALA A 229 -16.36 9.86 -11.18
CA ALA A 229 -16.36 11.13 -11.91
C ALA A 229 -17.72 11.44 -12.55
N MET A 230 -18.42 10.44 -13.09
CA MET A 230 -19.76 10.63 -13.63
C MET A 230 -20.76 11.04 -12.53
N LEU A 231 -20.70 10.37 -11.38
CA LEU A 231 -21.52 10.72 -10.22
C LEU A 231 -21.23 12.17 -9.74
N GLY A 232 -19.96 12.54 -9.65
CA GLY A 232 -19.55 13.91 -9.34
C GLY A 232 -20.07 14.93 -10.36
N TYR A 233 -19.95 14.63 -11.66
CA TYR A 233 -20.44 15.49 -12.73
C TYR A 233 -21.95 15.71 -12.67
N ILE A 234 -22.74 14.66 -12.43
CA ILE A 234 -24.20 14.76 -12.30
C ILE A 234 -24.59 15.63 -11.10
N ILE A 235 -23.89 15.48 -9.97
CA ILE A 235 -24.18 16.25 -8.74
C ILE A 235 -23.74 17.70 -8.86
N GLY A 236 -22.64 17.97 -9.59
CA GLY A 236 -22.11 19.32 -9.75
C GLY A 236 -22.80 20.15 -10.85
N LYS A 237 -23.61 19.52 -11.69
CA LYS A 237 -24.38 20.15 -12.77
C LYS A 237 -25.69 20.73 -12.26
#